data_AF-A0A2P8G2H6-F1
#
_entry.id   AF-A0A2P8G2H6-F1
#
_cell.length_a   1.000
_cell.length_b   1.000
_cell.length_c   1.000
_cell.angle_alpha   90.00
_cell.angle_beta   90.00
_cell.angle_gamma   90.00
#
_symmetry.space_group_name_H-M   'P 1'
#
loop_
_entity.id
_entity.type
_entity.pdbx_description
1 polymer ?
#
loop_
_entity_poly.entity_id
_entity_poly.type
_entity_poly.pdbx_seq_one_letter_code
_entity_poly.pdbx_strand_id
1 'polypeptide(L)'
;MHYYLAGNNFHYTLANMSYYIRVLGTENPDIHLDEILEALNQEDLSARLGALKNETPEKWTRIELNNENNKLLAVIERDAVTNEGIGKEELDEFKASILDFQPAAAAKWLNDFFDRVQVIYAFRLLPIGMEEDNYPIITTTQSFIWEKVKGILQADEEGFSNEEGYHILWQFPDDADGDWNCAVLNADGKWENFSMDLGNKDQQKAFKNGLVPPGAKRL
;
A
#
# COMPACT_ATOMS: atom_id res chain seq x y z
N MET A 1 22.20 10.73 13.05
CA MET A 1 20.95 9.96 13.14
C MET A 1 20.32 10.18 14.50
N HIS A 2 19.12 10.76 14.54
CA HIS A 2 18.37 10.93 15.78
C HIS A 2 17.12 10.03 15.74
N TYR A 3 17.30 8.81 16.21
CA TYR A 3 16.19 7.94 16.62
C TYR A 3 15.64 8.46 17.95
N TYR A 4 14.32 8.40 18.13
CA TYR A 4 13.69 8.72 19.42
C TYR A 4 12.80 7.57 19.88
N LEU A 5 12.60 7.47 21.19
CA LEU A 5 11.80 6.43 21.83
C LEU A 5 10.35 6.90 21.95
N ALA A 6 9.41 6.22 21.30
CA ALA A 6 7.98 6.51 21.45
C ALA A 6 7.48 6.19 22.89
N GLY A 7 6.56 7.02 23.40
CA GLY A 7 5.97 6.88 24.74
C GLY A 7 4.62 6.16 24.70
N ASN A 8 4.41 5.19 25.60
CA ASN A 8 3.14 4.48 25.76
C ASN A 8 2.07 5.40 26.39
N ASN A 9 1.24 6.06 25.59
CA ASN A 9 0.00 6.69 26.06
C ASN A 9 -1.05 6.64 24.95
N PHE A 10 -1.96 5.66 25.00
CA PHE A 10 -3.12 5.58 24.11
C PHE A 10 -4.39 5.89 24.91
N HIS A 11 -5.02 7.02 24.61
CA HIS A 11 -6.42 7.30 24.94
C HIS A 11 -7.23 7.14 23.65
N TYR A 12 -8.12 6.14 23.60
CA TYR A 12 -9.07 5.97 22.51
C TYR A 12 -10.27 6.89 22.71
N THR A 13 -10.67 7.60 21.65
CA THR A 13 -12.00 8.19 21.52
C THR A 13 -12.49 8.00 20.08
N LEU A 14 -13.80 7.82 19.95
CA LEU A 14 -14.53 7.12 18.88
C LEU A 14 -14.53 7.81 17.50
N ALA A 15 -14.56 6.95 16.46
CA ALA A 15 -15.00 7.16 15.08
C ALA A 15 -14.18 8.10 14.17
N ASN A 16 -12.97 7.65 13.82
CA ASN A 16 -12.38 7.89 12.50
C ASN A 16 -11.89 6.51 12.03
N MET A 17 -12.49 5.93 10.99
CA MET A 17 -11.89 4.74 10.37
C MET A 17 -10.51 5.18 9.85
N SER A 18 -9.44 4.61 10.38
CA SER A 18 -8.10 4.95 9.94
C SER A 18 -7.89 4.37 8.54
N TYR A 19 -7.45 5.21 7.60
CA TYR A 19 -7.13 4.81 6.23
C TYR A 19 -5.78 4.08 6.22
N TYR A 20 -5.76 2.93 5.56
CA TYR A 20 -4.55 2.12 5.39
C TYR A 20 -4.08 2.05 3.94
N ILE A 21 -2.76 2.10 3.81
CA ILE A 21 -2.04 1.59 2.65
C ILE A 21 -1.29 0.34 3.10
N ARG A 22 -1.31 -0.72 2.30
CA ARG A 22 -0.61 -1.97 2.57
C ARG A 22 0.35 -2.30 1.44
N VAL A 23 1.55 -2.74 1.81
CA VAL A 23 2.52 -3.34 0.89
C VAL A 23 2.54 -4.84 1.16
N LEU A 24 2.12 -5.65 0.20
CA LEU A 24 2.12 -7.11 0.30
C LEU A 24 3.36 -7.65 -0.43
N GLY A 25 4.42 -7.95 0.33
CA GLY A 25 5.72 -8.35 -0.18
C GLY A 25 5.88 -9.86 -0.39
N THR A 26 6.53 -10.25 -1.48
CA THR A 26 6.89 -11.66 -1.75
C THR A 26 8.26 -12.04 -1.19
N GLU A 27 9.05 -11.04 -0.78
CA GLU A 27 10.29 -11.19 -0.04
C GLU A 27 10.17 -10.51 1.32
N ASN A 28 10.80 -11.07 2.35
CA ASN A 28 10.81 -10.51 3.69
C ASN A 28 12.24 -10.20 4.18
N PRO A 29 12.98 -9.30 3.48
CA PRO A 29 14.29 -8.86 3.96
C PRO A 29 14.14 -8.02 5.24
N ASP A 30 15.19 -8.01 6.06
CA ASP A 30 15.32 -6.99 7.09
C ASP A 30 15.67 -5.65 6.42
N ILE A 31 14.86 -4.61 6.68
CA ILE A 31 15.03 -3.26 6.13
C ILE A 31 15.55 -2.36 7.24
N HIS A 32 16.74 -1.79 7.05
CA HIS A 32 17.32 -0.87 8.03
C HIS A 32 16.62 0.50 7.99
N LEU A 33 16.28 1.08 9.14
CA LEU A 33 15.60 2.38 9.20
C LEU A 33 16.39 3.53 8.54
N ASP A 34 17.72 3.49 8.63
CA ASP A 34 18.60 4.42 7.89
C ASP A 34 18.39 4.37 6.38
N GLU A 35 18.13 3.21 5.77
CA GLU A 35 17.90 3.14 4.33
C GLU A 35 16.61 3.86 3.93
N ILE A 36 15.58 3.80 4.78
CA ILE A 36 14.33 4.56 4.58
C ILE A 36 14.60 6.07 4.65
N LEU A 37 15.38 6.50 5.65
CA LEU A 37 15.76 7.91 5.79
C LEU A 37 16.64 8.39 4.63
N GLU A 38 17.53 7.55 4.12
CA GLU A 38 18.34 7.84 2.94
C GLU A 38 17.48 8.01 1.69
N ALA A 39 16.49 7.15 1.46
CA ALA A 39 15.55 7.28 0.35
C ALA A 39 14.76 8.59 0.43
N LEU A 40 14.29 8.97 1.63
CA LEU A 40 13.61 10.26 1.84
C LEU A 40 14.54 11.45 1.56
N ASN A 41 15.78 11.42 2.05
CA ASN A 41 16.74 12.50 1.82
C ASN A 41 17.12 12.65 0.34
N GLN A 42 17.10 11.57 -0.46
CA GLN A 42 17.37 11.64 -1.91
C GLN A 42 16.31 12.43 -2.68
N GLU A 43 15.08 12.48 -2.14
CA GLU A 43 13.96 13.25 -2.68
C GLU A 43 13.80 14.62 -1.98
N ASP A 44 14.83 15.08 -1.25
CA ASP A 44 14.81 16.31 -0.45
C ASP A 44 13.69 16.35 0.63
N LEU A 45 13.26 15.17 1.11
CA LEU A 45 12.22 15.02 2.13
C LEU A 45 12.83 14.78 3.53
N SER A 46 12.36 15.56 4.51
CA SER A 46 12.84 15.49 5.90
C SER A 46 11.84 14.78 6.81
N ALA A 47 12.25 13.66 7.39
CA ALA A 47 11.43 12.85 8.30
C ALA A 47 12.21 12.33 9.51
N ARG A 48 11.46 11.81 10.49
CA ARG A 48 11.99 11.13 11.68
C ARG A 48 11.26 9.82 11.89
N LEU A 49 12.02 8.77 12.19
CA LEU A 49 11.52 7.43 12.50
C LEU A 49 11.68 7.14 14.01
N GLY A 50 10.60 6.70 14.64
CA GLY A 50 10.61 6.22 16.03
C GLY A 50 10.25 4.74 16.09
N ALA A 51 11.17 3.89 16.55
CA ALA A 51 10.91 2.47 16.78
C ALA A 51 10.47 2.21 18.23
N LEU A 52 9.95 1.00 18.49
CA LEU A 52 9.67 0.56 19.86
C LEU A 52 10.96 0.48 20.68
N LYS A 53 10.87 0.71 22.00
CA LYS A 53 12.04 0.84 22.90
C LYS A 53 12.94 -0.40 22.95
N ASN A 54 12.38 -1.56 22.64
CA ASN A 54 13.04 -2.87 22.68
C ASN A 54 13.45 -3.36 21.29
N GLU A 55 13.31 -2.53 20.26
CA GLU A 55 13.65 -2.85 18.87
C GLU A 55 14.91 -2.10 18.43
N THR A 56 15.53 -2.61 17.36
CA THR A 56 16.73 -2.00 16.78
C THR A 56 16.44 -1.48 15.37
N PRO A 57 17.24 -0.55 14.83
CA PRO A 57 17.07 -0.05 13.46
C PRO A 57 17.09 -1.14 12.38
N GLU A 58 17.76 -2.26 12.62
CA GLU A 58 17.82 -3.42 11.73
C GLU A 58 16.61 -4.34 11.87
N LYS A 59 15.97 -4.35 13.05
CA LYS A 59 14.91 -5.28 13.43
C LYS A 59 13.81 -4.58 14.19
N TRP A 60 12.79 -4.20 13.44
CA TRP A 60 11.60 -3.53 13.92
C TRP A 60 10.35 -4.24 13.42
N THR A 61 9.28 -4.13 14.21
CA THR A 61 7.92 -4.57 13.83
C THR A 61 6.97 -3.39 13.77
N ARG A 62 7.32 -2.25 14.38
CA ARG A 62 6.51 -1.04 14.34
C ARG A 62 7.36 0.22 14.39
N ILE A 63 7.07 1.16 13.49
CA ILE A 63 7.67 2.50 13.50
C ILE A 63 6.64 3.62 13.40
N GLU A 64 6.98 4.75 14.01
CA GLU A 64 6.30 6.03 13.87
C GLU A 64 7.03 6.87 12.83
N LEU A 65 6.33 7.23 11.76
CA LEU A 65 6.83 8.13 10.71
C LEU A 65 6.36 9.55 10.99
N ASN A 66 7.30 10.45 11.23
CA ASN A 66 7.03 11.85 11.57
C ASN A 66 7.68 12.79 10.56
N ASN A 67 7.08 13.96 10.34
CA ASN A 67 7.76 15.04 9.64
C ASN A 67 8.83 15.72 10.52
N GLU A 68 9.57 16.67 9.95
CA GLU A 68 10.61 17.44 10.64
C GLU A 68 10.15 18.17 11.92
N ASN A 69 8.86 18.47 12.00
CA ASN A 69 8.21 19.16 13.11
C ASN A 69 7.72 18.21 14.22
N ASN A 70 8.14 16.93 14.19
CA ASN A 70 7.69 15.87 15.10
C ASN A 70 6.17 15.66 15.08
N LYS A 71 5.52 15.85 13.92
CA LYS A 71 4.12 15.46 13.76
C LYS A 71 4.04 14.05 13.19
N LEU A 72 3.30 13.18 13.87
CA LEU A 72 3.07 11.81 13.45
C LEU A 72 2.19 11.78 12.19
N LEU A 73 2.77 11.31 11.09
CA LEU A 73 2.11 11.19 9.80
C LEU A 73 1.47 9.82 9.61
N ALA A 74 2.18 8.76 9.98
CA ALA A 74 1.72 7.39 9.90
C ALA A 74 2.36 6.51 10.97
N VAL A 75 1.69 5.41 11.29
CA VAL A 75 2.29 4.27 11.99
C VAL A 75 2.43 3.14 10.99
N ILE A 76 3.62 2.56 10.89
CA ILE A 76 3.92 1.47 9.97
C ILE A 76 4.18 0.21 10.79
N GLU A 77 3.41 -0.83 10.52
CA GLU A 77 3.54 -2.16 11.15
C GLU A 77 4.05 -3.16 10.12
N ARG A 78 4.98 -4.03 10.52
CA ARG A 78 5.56 -5.10 9.69
C ARG A 78 5.05 -6.44 10.21
N ASP A 79 4.13 -7.02 9.47
CA ASP A 79 3.48 -8.29 9.79
C ASP A 79 4.04 -9.41 8.90
N ALA A 80 5.01 -10.15 9.44
CA ALA A 80 5.52 -11.34 8.76
C ALA A 80 4.42 -12.39 8.62
N VAL A 81 4.27 -12.97 7.43
CA VAL A 81 3.31 -14.03 7.16
C VAL A 81 3.92 -15.36 7.61
N THR A 82 3.41 -15.88 8.71
CA THR A 82 3.77 -17.22 9.20
C THR A 82 2.53 -18.13 9.20
N ASN A 83 2.61 -19.32 9.80
CA ASN A 83 1.43 -20.19 9.91
C ASN A 83 0.35 -19.63 10.86
N GLU A 84 0.70 -18.65 11.67
CA GLU A 84 -0.15 -17.97 12.64
C GLU A 84 0.17 -16.46 12.68
N GLY A 85 -0.67 -15.68 13.35
CA GLY A 85 -0.48 -14.24 13.55
C GLY A 85 -1.13 -13.35 12.49
N ILE A 86 -0.98 -12.04 12.68
CA ILE A 86 -1.74 -11.00 11.98
C ILE A 86 -1.58 -11.08 10.46
N GLY A 87 -0.35 -11.23 9.95
CA GLY A 87 -0.13 -11.31 8.50
C GLY A 87 -0.83 -12.51 7.84
N LYS A 88 -1.03 -13.62 8.56
CA LYS A 88 -1.79 -14.76 8.06
C LYS A 88 -3.29 -14.51 8.09
N GLU A 89 -3.77 -13.91 9.19
CA GLU A 89 -5.18 -13.55 9.37
C GLU A 89 -5.63 -12.55 8.29
N GLU A 90 -4.85 -11.50 8.03
CA GLU A 90 -5.13 -10.52 6.98
C GLU A 90 -5.19 -11.16 5.58
N LEU A 91 -4.25 -12.04 5.23
CA LEU A 91 -4.29 -12.75 3.94
C LEU A 91 -5.49 -13.67 3.80
N ASP A 92 -5.90 -14.33 4.89
CA ASP A 92 -7.09 -15.18 4.87
C ASP A 92 -8.37 -14.36 4.64
N GLU A 93 -8.46 -13.18 5.26
CA GLU A 93 -9.57 -12.25 5.04
C GLU A 93 -9.62 -11.75 3.59
N PHE A 94 -8.47 -11.39 3.01
CA PHE A 94 -8.41 -11.05 1.59
C PHE A 94 -8.84 -12.23 0.72
N LYS A 95 -8.29 -13.44 0.91
CA LYS A 95 -8.68 -14.63 0.13
C LYS A 95 -10.16 -14.97 0.24
N ALA A 96 -10.77 -14.75 1.41
CA ALA A 96 -12.18 -15.05 1.63
C ALA A 96 -13.13 -14.18 0.79
N SER A 97 -12.70 -12.98 0.37
CA SER A 97 -13.57 -12.00 -0.30
C SER A 97 -13.08 -11.58 -1.69
N ILE A 98 -11.80 -11.75 -2.02
CA ILE A 98 -11.19 -11.14 -3.22
C ILE A 98 -11.87 -11.60 -4.53
N LEU A 99 -12.38 -12.83 -4.56
CA LEU A 99 -13.02 -13.42 -5.73
C LEU A 99 -14.39 -12.82 -6.06
N ASP A 100 -14.98 -12.04 -5.15
CA ASP A 100 -16.25 -11.34 -5.37
C ASP A 100 -16.06 -10.01 -6.13
N PHE A 101 -14.81 -9.57 -6.30
CA PHE A 101 -14.48 -8.30 -6.95
C PHE A 101 -14.19 -8.45 -8.45
N GLN A 102 -14.14 -7.31 -9.13
CA GLN A 102 -13.95 -7.20 -10.56
C GLN A 102 -12.65 -6.45 -10.87
N PRO A 103 -11.92 -6.81 -11.94
CA PRO A 103 -12.22 -7.88 -12.90
C PRO A 103 -11.92 -9.27 -12.36
N ALA A 104 -12.71 -10.27 -12.79
CA ALA A 104 -12.56 -11.65 -12.32
C ALA A 104 -11.15 -12.24 -12.59
N ALA A 105 -10.51 -11.86 -13.70
CA ALA A 105 -9.15 -12.29 -14.02
C ALA A 105 -8.12 -11.75 -13.03
N ALA A 106 -8.25 -10.48 -12.62
CA ALA A 106 -7.37 -9.86 -11.63
C ALA A 106 -7.64 -10.41 -10.23
N ALA A 107 -8.90 -10.58 -9.85
CA ALA A 107 -9.29 -11.21 -8.59
C ALA A 107 -8.69 -12.62 -8.44
N LYS A 108 -8.76 -13.43 -9.52
CA LYS A 108 -8.11 -14.73 -9.55
C LYS A 108 -6.59 -14.63 -9.43
N TRP A 109 -5.95 -13.73 -10.18
CA TRP A 109 -4.50 -13.53 -10.10
C TRP A 109 -4.06 -13.12 -8.70
N LEU A 110 -4.81 -12.24 -8.02
CA LEU A 110 -4.56 -11.82 -6.64
C LEU A 110 -4.68 -12.97 -5.66
N ASN A 111 -5.73 -13.79 -5.78
CA ASN A 111 -5.90 -14.97 -4.95
C ASN A 111 -4.70 -15.92 -5.05
N ASP A 112 -4.18 -16.11 -6.26
CA ASP A 112 -2.98 -16.92 -6.51
C ASP A 112 -1.70 -16.20 -6.02
N PHE A 113 -1.63 -14.86 -6.12
CA PHE A 113 -0.51 -14.04 -5.63
C PHE A 113 -0.37 -14.13 -4.10
N PHE A 114 -1.48 -14.13 -3.36
CA PHE A 114 -1.48 -14.19 -1.90
C PHE A 114 -0.82 -15.46 -1.34
N ASP A 115 -0.68 -16.53 -2.12
CA ASP A 115 0.11 -17.71 -1.71
C ASP A 115 1.62 -17.44 -1.65
N ARG A 116 2.10 -16.37 -2.31
CA ARG A 116 3.52 -15.99 -2.36
C ARG A 116 3.91 -14.90 -1.36
N VAL A 117 2.93 -14.28 -0.68
CA VAL A 117 3.18 -13.16 0.23
C VAL A 117 3.85 -13.66 1.50
N GLN A 118 4.97 -13.03 1.87
CA GLN A 118 5.79 -13.36 3.03
C GLN A 118 5.74 -12.30 4.13
N VAL A 119 5.30 -11.08 3.79
CA VAL A 119 5.22 -9.95 4.72
C VAL A 119 4.19 -8.95 4.25
N ILE A 120 3.49 -8.33 5.18
CA ILE A 120 2.61 -7.19 4.95
C ILE A 120 3.18 -6.01 5.73
N TYR A 121 3.31 -4.85 5.08
CA TYR A 121 3.56 -3.60 5.76
C TYR A 121 2.29 -2.77 5.74
N ALA A 122 1.69 -2.53 6.91
CA ALA A 122 0.47 -1.75 7.06
C ALA A 122 0.80 -0.32 7.50
N PHE A 123 0.54 0.64 6.62
CA PHE A 123 0.68 2.07 6.87
C PHE A 123 -0.67 2.60 7.33
N ARG A 124 -0.82 2.83 8.64
CA ARG A 124 -1.97 3.54 9.18
C ARG A 124 -1.73 5.03 9.09
N LEU A 125 -2.40 5.71 8.16
CA LEU A 125 -2.24 7.15 7.97
C LEU A 125 -3.05 7.92 9.01
N LEU A 126 -2.45 9.02 9.50
CA LEU A 126 -3.15 10.04 10.27
C LEU A 126 -3.62 11.13 9.31
N PRO A 127 -4.68 11.91 9.63
CA PRO A 127 -5.18 12.97 8.75
C PRO A 127 -4.09 13.93 8.26
N ILE A 128 -3.14 14.30 9.13
CA ILE A 128 -2.00 15.16 8.76
C ILE A 128 -1.06 14.51 7.72
N GLY A 129 -0.93 13.18 7.70
CA GLY A 129 -0.14 12.46 6.72
C GLY A 129 -0.75 12.46 5.31
N MET A 130 -2.06 12.75 5.21
CA MET A 130 -2.78 12.87 3.93
C MET A 130 -2.76 14.29 3.36
N GLU A 131 -2.19 15.26 4.08
CA GLU A 131 -2.02 16.62 3.57
C GLU A 131 -0.94 16.65 2.47
N GLU A 132 -1.13 17.48 1.46
CA GLU A 132 -0.27 17.57 0.25
C GLU A 132 1.23 17.70 0.58
N ASP A 133 1.58 18.50 1.59
CA ASP A 133 2.98 18.73 1.99
C ASP A 133 3.61 17.52 2.71
N ASN A 134 2.80 16.63 3.31
CA ASN A 134 3.28 15.49 4.08
C ASN A 134 3.18 14.18 3.29
N TYR A 135 2.25 14.08 2.34
CA TYR A 135 1.98 12.86 1.59
C TYR A 135 3.20 12.32 0.82
N PRO A 136 4.10 13.14 0.24
CA PRO A 136 5.35 12.66 -0.35
C PRO A 136 6.24 11.84 0.59
N ILE A 137 6.24 12.14 1.91
CA ILE A 137 6.98 11.36 2.90
C ILE A 137 6.38 9.96 3.04
N ILE A 138 5.05 9.85 3.00
CA ILE A 138 4.34 8.57 3.04
C ILE A 138 4.65 7.75 1.78
N THR A 139 4.43 8.33 0.61
CA THR A 139 4.57 7.60 -0.67
C THR A 139 6.01 7.22 -0.98
N THR A 140 6.99 8.06 -0.61
CA THR A 140 8.41 7.72 -0.74
C THR A 140 8.80 6.55 0.18
N THR A 141 8.34 6.57 1.44
CA THR A 141 8.57 5.47 2.38
C THR A 141 7.91 4.17 1.89
N GLN A 142 6.66 4.25 1.44
CA GLN A 142 5.92 3.14 0.86
C GLN A 142 6.62 2.56 -0.37
N SER A 143 7.02 3.40 -1.32
CA SER A 143 7.68 2.98 -2.56
C SER A 143 9.00 2.28 -2.27
N PHE A 144 9.81 2.85 -1.36
CA PHE A 144 11.05 2.22 -0.93
C PHE A 144 10.83 0.83 -0.34
N ILE A 145 9.86 0.67 0.57
CA ILE A 145 9.54 -0.65 1.14
C ILE A 145 9.04 -1.60 0.05
N TRP A 146 8.10 -1.15 -0.80
CA TRP A 146 7.53 -1.93 -1.89
C TRP A 146 8.58 -2.50 -2.85
N GLU A 147 9.54 -1.69 -3.26
CA GLU A 147 10.66 -2.13 -4.10
C GLU A 147 11.54 -3.18 -3.40
N LYS A 148 11.82 -2.99 -2.10
CA LYS A 148 12.66 -3.91 -1.31
C LYS A 148 12.03 -5.28 -1.14
N VAL A 149 10.70 -5.34 -1.00
CA VAL A 149 9.96 -6.58 -0.71
C VAL A 149 9.37 -7.25 -1.96
N LYS A 150 9.51 -6.62 -3.14
CA LYS A 150 8.98 -7.09 -4.43
C LYS A 150 7.50 -7.49 -4.33
N GLY A 151 6.67 -6.50 -4.05
CA GLY A 151 5.28 -6.72 -3.68
C GLY A 151 4.25 -6.14 -4.63
N ILE A 152 3.02 -6.09 -4.13
CA ILE A 152 1.93 -5.27 -4.65
C ILE A 152 1.47 -4.29 -3.59
N LEU A 153 0.69 -3.30 -4.01
CA LEU A 153 0.06 -2.31 -3.15
C LEU A 153 -1.42 -2.62 -2.98
N GLN A 154 -1.95 -2.29 -1.81
CA GLN A 154 -3.39 -2.14 -1.58
C GLN A 154 -3.64 -0.84 -0.83
N ALA A 155 -4.69 -0.13 -1.19
CA ALA A 155 -5.16 1.03 -0.44
C ALA A 155 -6.65 0.88 -0.16
N ASP A 156 -7.07 1.28 1.04
CA ASP A 156 -8.48 1.23 1.44
C ASP A 156 -9.32 2.05 0.45
N GLU A 157 -10.47 1.50 0.05
CA GLU A 157 -11.39 2.11 -0.93
C GLU A 157 -10.80 2.37 -2.33
N GLU A 158 -9.59 1.90 -2.63
CA GLU A 158 -9.03 2.01 -3.97
C GLU A 158 -8.92 0.62 -4.59
N GLY A 159 -8.28 -0.32 -3.87
CA GLY A 159 -8.07 -1.70 -4.28
C GLY A 159 -6.60 -2.07 -4.41
N PHE A 160 -6.28 -3.00 -5.32
CA PHE A 160 -4.94 -3.60 -5.43
C PHE A 160 -4.22 -3.20 -6.71
N SER A 161 -2.90 -3.18 -6.66
CA SER A 161 -2.02 -3.07 -7.83
C SER A 161 -1.50 -4.42 -8.33
N ASN A 162 -0.92 -4.45 -9.53
CA ASN A 162 0.03 -5.48 -9.92
C ASN A 162 1.45 -5.16 -9.37
N GLU A 163 2.41 -6.03 -9.69
CA GLU A 163 3.83 -5.90 -9.30
C GLU A 163 4.54 -4.66 -9.92
N GLU A 164 3.91 -3.99 -10.89
CA GLU A 164 4.42 -2.77 -11.53
C GLU A 164 3.74 -1.49 -11.00
N GLY A 165 2.82 -1.62 -10.03
CA GLY A 165 2.14 -0.48 -9.41
C GLY A 165 0.87 -0.01 -10.16
N TYR A 166 0.45 -0.70 -11.23
CA TYR A 166 -0.81 -0.39 -11.91
C TYR A 166 -2.00 -0.97 -11.18
N HIS A 167 -3.07 -0.21 -11.05
CA HIS A 167 -4.29 -0.65 -10.39
C HIS A 167 -5.02 -1.74 -11.19
N ILE A 168 -5.39 -2.86 -10.55
CA ILE A 168 -5.93 -4.04 -11.25
C ILE A 168 -7.30 -4.51 -10.76
N LEU A 169 -7.84 -3.98 -9.65
CA LEU A 169 -9.08 -4.48 -9.07
C LEU A 169 -9.96 -3.35 -8.54
N TRP A 170 -11.14 -3.19 -9.12
CA TRP A 170 -12.05 -2.08 -8.83
C TRP A 170 -12.58 -2.14 -7.39
N GLN A 171 -12.07 -1.27 -6.52
CA GLN A 171 -12.68 -0.99 -5.21
C GLN A 171 -12.91 0.51 -4.96
N PHE A 172 -12.63 1.35 -5.96
CA PHE A 172 -12.92 2.79 -5.95
C PHE A 172 -14.36 3.12 -5.54
N PRO A 173 -14.57 4.22 -4.79
CA PRO A 173 -15.90 4.71 -4.47
C PRO A 173 -16.63 5.18 -5.74
N ASP A 174 -17.96 5.28 -5.65
CA ASP A 174 -18.81 5.58 -6.81
C ASP A 174 -18.59 6.97 -7.41
N ASP A 175 -18.05 7.89 -6.61
CA ASP A 175 -17.74 9.29 -6.92
C ASP A 175 -16.25 9.53 -7.24
N ALA A 176 -15.42 8.49 -7.33
CA ALA A 176 -14.03 8.62 -7.75
C ALA A 176 -13.93 9.23 -9.16
N ASP A 177 -13.00 10.19 -9.32
CA ASP A 177 -12.72 10.89 -10.57
C ASP A 177 -11.20 11.08 -10.78
N GLY A 178 -10.83 11.61 -11.96
CA GLY A 178 -9.45 11.90 -12.31
C GLY A 178 -8.74 10.77 -13.07
N ASP A 179 -7.58 11.10 -13.62
CA ASP A 179 -6.75 10.17 -14.38
C ASP A 179 -6.05 9.18 -13.44
N TRP A 180 -6.17 7.88 -13.72
CA TRP A 180 -5.56 6.83 -12.92
C TRP A 180 -4.88 5.76 -13.78
N ASN A 181 -3.75 5.25 -13.30
CA ASN A 181 -2.98 4.21 -13.97
C ASN A 181 -3.48 2.82 -13.59
N CYS A 182 -3.92 2.07 -14.58
CA CYS A 182 -4.59 0.78 -14.44
C CYS A 182 -3.97 -0.27 -15.35
N ALA A 183 -4.23 -1.54 -15.05
CA ALA A 183 -3.89 -2.66 -15.92
C ALA A 183 -4.98 -3.73 -15.91
N VAL A 184 -5.14 -4.42 -17.04
CA VAL A 184 -5.99 -5.62 -17.14
C VAL A 184 -5.16 -6.79 -17.66
N LEU A 185 -5.52 -8.00 -17.23
CA LEU A 185 -4.85 -9.22 -17.67
C LEU A 185 -5.49 -9.71 -18.98
N ASN A 186 -4.70 -9.81 -20.04
CA ASN A 186 -5.18 -10.30 -21.32
C ASN A 186 -5.23 -11.83 -21.39
N ALA A 187 -5.74 -12.38 -22.50
CA ALA A 187 -5.88 -13.83 -22.71
C ALA A 187 -4.54 -14.60 -22.70
N ASP A 188 -3.41 -13.92 -22.95
CA ASP A 188 -2.07 -14.52 -22.89
C ASP A 188 -1.46 -14.45 -21.48
N GLY A 189 -2.21 -13.95 -20.48
CA GLY A 189 -1.74 -13.77 -19.12
C GLY A 189 -0.76 -12.60 -18.96
N LYS A 190 -0.81 -11.59 -19.84
CA LYS A 190 0.04 -10.40 -19.78
C LYS A 190 -0.77 -9.17 -19.35
N TRP A 191 -0.13 -8.30 -18.58
CA TRP A 191 -0.69 -7.00 -18.22
C TRP A 191 -0.71 -6.07 -19.43
N GLU A 192 -1.87 -5.46 -19.68
CA GLU A 192 -2.02 -4.33 -20.59
C GLU A 192 -2.22 -3.07 -19.77
N ASN A 193 -1.21 -2.20 -19.77
CA ASN A 193 -1.17 -0.98 -18.95
C ASN A 193 -1.80 0.21 -19.70
N PHE A 194 -2.55 1.03 -18.98
CA PHE A 194 -3.20 2.23 -19.53
C PHE A 194 -3.55 3.23 -18.42
N SER A 195 -3.82 4.46 -18.82
CA SER A 195 -4.44 5.48 -17.98
C SER A 195 -5.90 5.69 -18.39
N MET A 196 -6.80 5.71 -17.41
CA MET A 196 -8.24 5.91 -17.58
C MET A 196 -8.76 7.02 -16.67
N ASP A 197 -9.88 7.64 -17.04
CA ASP A 197 -10.60 8.60 -16.20
C ASP A 197 -11.58 7.84 -15.31
N LEU A 198 -11.37 7.90 -13.99
CA LEU A 198 -12.23 7.23 -13.01
C LEU A 198 -13.67 7.76 -13.07
N GLY A 199 -13.91 9.00 -13.47
CA GLY A 199 -15.25 9.58 -13.61
C GLY A 199 -16.02 9.06 -14.84
N ASN A 200 -15.33 8.45 -15.80
CA ASN A 200 -15.93 7.98 -17.04
C ASN A 200 -16.59 6.59 -16.88
N LYS A 201 -17.92 6.56 -16.78
CA LYS A 201 -18.69 5.32 -16.55
C LYS A 201 -18.52 4.24 -17.62
N ASP A 202 -18.27 4.61 -18.89
CA ASP A 202 -17.98 3.63 -19.93
C ASP A 202 -16.59 3.00 -19.72
N GLN A 203 -15.61 3.79 -19.26
CA GLN A 203 -14.30 3.27 -18.92
C GLN A 203 -14.32 2.41 -17.66
N GLN A 204 -15.06 2.81 -16.61
CA GLN A 204 -15.29 1.98 -15.43
C GLN A 204 -15.87 0.61 -15.82
N LYS A 205 -16.90 0.61 -16.69
CA LYS A 205 -17.54 -0.62 -17.16
C LYS A 205 -16.58 -1.50 -17.95
N ALA A 206 -15.77 -0.93 -18.84
CA ALA A 206 -14.78 -1.69 -19.59
C ALA A 206 -13.72 -2.30 -18.66
N PHE A 207 -13.18 -1.50 -17.73
CA PHE A 207 -12.22 -1.96 -16.72
C PHE A 207 -12.79 -3.14 -15.93
N LYS A 208 -13.97 -2.99 -15.32
CA LYS A 208 -14.66 -4.05 -14.53
C LYS A 208 -14.88 -5.35 -15.31
N ASN A 209 -15.02 -5.27 -16.63
CA ASN A 209 -15.14 -6.44 -17.52
C ASN A 209 -13.78 -7.03 -17.94
N GLY A 210 -12.66 -6.54 -17.42
CA GLY A 210 -11.31 -6.99 -17.74
C GLY A 210 -10.82 -6.53 -19.11
N LEU A 211 -11.34 -5.39 -19.60
CA LEU A 211 -11.00 -4.86 -20.92
C LEU A 211 -10.30 -3.52 -20.77
N VAL A 212 -9.34 -3.24 -21.67
CA VAL A 212 -8.79 -1.89 -21.76
C VAL A 212 -9.87 -0.94 -22.28
N PRO A 213 -10.19 0.12 -21.54
CA PRO A 213 -11.27 1.02 -21.93
C PRO A 213 -11.05 1.69 -23.29
N PRO A 214 -12.10 1.80 -24.13
CA PRO A 214 -12.05 2.67 -25.29
C PRO A 214 -11.73 4.11 -24.89
N GLY A 215 -10.73 4.71 -25.53
CA GLY A 215 -10.30 6.08 -25.22
C GLY A 215 -9.31 6.22 -24.06
N ALA A 216 -8.98 5.12 -23.35
CA ALA A 216 -7.87 5.12 -22.40
C ALA A 216 -6.52 5.31 -23.12
N LYS A 217 -5.58 5.99 -22.45
CA LYS A 217 -4.22 6.19 -22.96
C LYS A 217 -3.37 4.97 -22.65
N ARG A 218 -2.93 4.23 -23.67
CA ARG A 218 -1.98 3.12 -23.51
C ARG A 218 -0.63 3.63 -23.00
N LEU A 219 0.02 2.85 -22.13
CA LEU A 219 1.32 3.17 -21.52
C LEU A 219 2.38 2.16 -21.95
#